data_AF-A0A662ESA5-F1
#
_entry.id   AF-A0A662ESA5-F1
#
_cell.length_a   1.000
_cell.length_b   1.000
_cell.length_c   1.000
_cell.angle_alpha   90.00
_cell.angle_beta   90.00
_cell.angle_gamma   90.00
#
_symmetry.space_group_name_H-M   'P 1'
#
loop_
_entity.id
_entity.type
_entity.pdbx_description
1 polymer ?
#
loop_
_entity_poly.entity_id
_entity_poly.type
_entity_poly.pdbx_seq_one_letter_code
_entity_poly.pdbx_strand_id
1 'polypeptide(L)' 'MKIEEDLKKLEEITTRLEKDDLPLDEAISLFEEGLSLAASVKKGLEEARLRIEKAVEETKGTFSLEPFDLS' A
#
# COMPACT_ATOMS: atom_id res chain seq x y z
N MET A 1 7.78 8.67 4.96
CA MET A 1 6.36 8.90 4.60
C MET A 1 6.02 8.36 3.20
N LYS A 2 6.80 7.41 2.65
CA LYS A 2 6.66 6.94 1.27
C LYS A 2 5.35 6.17 0.99
N ILE A 3 4.84 5.43 1.98
CA ILE A 3 3.60 4.65 1.84
C ILE A 3 2.37 5.57 1.73
N GLU A 4 2.33 6.67 2.50
CA GLU A 4 1.22 7.63 2.43
C GLU A 4 1.18 8.34 1.07
N GLU A 5 2.35 8.70 0.53
CA GLU A 5 2.47 9.27 -0.81
C GLU A 5 2.06 8.27 -1.90
N ASP A 6 2.51 7.02 -1.80
CA ASP A 6 2.15 5.95 -2.75
C ASP A 6 0.64 5.64 -2.68
N LEU A 7 0.03 5.62 -1.49
CA LEU A 7 -1.41 5.44 -1.32
C LEU A 7 -2.20 6.58 -1.94
N LYS A 8 -1.79 7.83 -1.70
CA LYS A 8 -2.44 9.00 -2.29
C LYS A 8 -2.37 8.97 -3.82
N LYS A 9 -1.23 8.57 -4.37
CA LYS A 9 -1.09 8.45 -5.83
C LYS A 9 -1.93 7.30 -6.39
N LEU A 10 -2.14 6.22 -5.64
CA LEU A 10 -3.06 5.15 -6.03
C LEU A 10 -4.51 5.64 -6.08
N GLU A 11 -4.94 6.45 -5.11
CA GLU A 11 -6.26 7.11 -5.09
C GLU A 11 -6.44 8.06 -6.28
N GLU A 12 -5.40 8.84 -6.63
CA GLU A 12 -5.42 9.71 -7.80
C GLU A 12 -5.57 8.92 -9.11
N ILE A 13 -4.87 7.78 -9.23
CA ILE A 13 -4.99 6.88 -10.39
C ILE A 13 -6.40 6.29 -10.48
N THR A 14 -6.96 5.79 -9.37
CA THR A 14 -8.32 5.23 -9.36
C THR A 14 -9.36 6.28 -9.73
N THR A 15 -9.28 7.47 -9.15
CA THR A 15 -10.15 8.60 -9.48
C THR A 15 -10.08 8.96 -10.97
N ARG A 16 -8.91 8.81 -11.59
CA ARG A 16 -8.73 9.13 -13.01
C ARG A 16 -9.26 8.04 -13.94
N LEU A 17 -9.11 6.77 -13.55
CA LEU A 17 -9.67 5.61 -14.26
C LEU A 17 -11.20 5.59 -14.26
N GLU A 18 -11.84 6.23 -13.27
CA GLU A 18 -13.31 6.33 -13.18
C GLU A 18 -13.92 7.40 -14.10
N LYS A 19 -13.11 8.19 -14.82
CA LYS A 19 -13.61 9.23 -15.72
C LYS A 19 -14.03 8.66 -17.07
N ASP A 20 -15.23 9.06 -17.51
CA ASP A 20 -15.83 8.60 -18.77
C ASP A 20 -15.10 9.09 -20.04
N ASP A 21 -14.24 10.12 -19.93
CA ASP A 21 -13.53 10.74 -21.06
C ASP A 21 -12.08 10.26 -21.22
N LEU A 22 -11.68 9.22 -20.50
CA LEU A 22 -10.31 8.70 -20.51
C LEU A 22 -10.03 7.89 -21.80
N PRO A 23 -9.02 8.29 -22.61
CA PRO A 23 -8.60 7.49 -23.76
C PRO A 23 -8.09 6.11 -23.34
N LEU A 24 -8.39 5.08 -24.14
CA LEU A 24 -8.03 3.69 -23.84
C LEU A 24 -6.52 3.50 -23.54
N ASP A 25 -5.64 4.14 -24.33
CA ASP A 25 -4.20 4.04 -24.12
C ASP A 25 -3.77 4.66 -22.78
N GLU A 26 -4.40 5.77 -22.37
CA GLU A 26 -4.15 6.39 -21.06
C GLU A 26 -4.68 5.51 -19.92
N ALA A 27 -5.85 4.87 -20.10
CA ALA A 27 -6.41 3.92 -19.15
C ALA A 27 -5.51 2.71 -18.93
N ILE A 28 -4.94 2.14 -19.99
CA ILE A 28 -4.00 1.02 -19.90
C ILE A 28 -2.73 1.46 -19.14
N SER A 29 -2.16 2.62 -19.48
CA SER A 29 -0.96 3.13 -18.81
C SER A 29 -1.20 3.39 -17.31
N LEU A 30 -2.34 3.99 -16.96
CA LEU A 30 -2.70 4.25 -15.57
C LEU A 30 -2.94 2.95 -14.78
N PHE A 31 -3.53 1.94 -15.42
CA PHE A 31 -3.75 0.64 -14.82
C PHE A 31 -2.42 -0.08 -14.51
N GLU A 32 -1.47 -0.08 -15.46
CA GLU A 32 -0.14 -0.64 -15.26
C GLU A 32 0.63 0.08 -14.13
N GLU A 33 0.55 1.42 -14.11
CA GLU A 33 1.13 2.21 -13.01
C GLU A 33 0.50 1.86 -11.67
N GLY A 34 -0.84 1.79 -11.61
CA GLY A 34 -1.59 1.43 -10.41
C GLY A 34 -1.21 0.05 -9.87
N LEU A 35 -1.03 -0.95 -10.75
CA LEU A 35 -0.59 -2.29 -10.34
C LEU A 35 0.82 -2.28 -9.72
N SER A 36 1.75 -1.57 -10.36
CA SER A 36 3.13 -1.43 -9.86
C SER A 36 3.16 -0.75 -8.49
N LEU A 37 2.39 0.32 -8.35
CA LEU A 37 2.29 1.10 -7.12
C LEU A 37 1.66 0.28 -5.99
N ALA A 38 0.56 -0.43 -6.25
CA ALA A 38 -0.09 -1.31 -5.29
C ALA A 38 0.84 -2.44 -4.81
N ALA A 39 1.65 -3.01 -5.71
CA ALA A 39 2.65 -4.00 -5.35
C ALA A 39 3.75 -3.42 -4.43
N SER A 40 4.20 -2.18 -4.70
CA SER A 40 5.17 -1.47 -3.86
C SER A 40 4.61 -1.21 -2.46
N VAL A 41 3.38 -0.71 -2.35
CA VAL A 41 2.70 -0.46 -1.06
C VAL A 41 2.60 -1.75 -0.25
N LYS A 42 2.11 -2.84 -0.87
CA LYS A 42 1.98 -4.14 -0.21
C LYS A 42 3.33 -4.62 0.35
N LYS A 43 4.40 -4.50 -0.43
CA LYS A 43 5.75 -4.86 0.00
C LYS A 43 6.21 -4.02 1.19
N GLY A 44 5.99 -2.70 1.14
CA GLY A 44 6.35 -1.79 2.23
C GLY A 44 5.63 -2.12 3.54
N LEU A 45 4.35 -2.48 3.47
CA LEU A 45 3.56 -2.91 4.63
C LEU A 45 4.07 -4.23 5.23
N GLU A 46 4.39 -5.22 4.40
CA GLU A 46 4.99 -6.48 4.88
C GLU A 46 6.34 -6.26 5.56
N GLU A 47 7.21 -5.42 4.98
CA GLU A 47 8.50 -5.08 5.59
C GLU A 47 8.32 -4.36 6.93
N ALA A 48 7.34 -3.46 7.04
CA ALA A 48 7.01 -2.80 8.31
C ALA A 48 6.51 -3.80 9.35
N ARG A 49 5.62 -4.73 8.96
CA ARG A 49 5.11 -5.79 9.85
C ARG A 49 6.26 -6.63 10.41
N LEU A 50 7.15 -7.12 9.55
CA LEU A 50 8.29 -7.96 9.96
C LEU A 50 9.24 -7.22 10.92
N ARG A 51 9.44 -5.91 10.73
CA ARG A 51 10.26 -5.10 11.65
C ARG A 51 9.62 -5.00 13.04
N ILE A 52 8.30 -4.84 13.09
CA ILE A 52 7.54 -4.80 14.34
C ILE A 52 7.60 -6.15 15.04
N GLU A 53 7.35 -7.25 14.33
CA GLU A 53 7.44 -8.61 14.85
C GLU A 53 8.81 -8.88 15.48
N LYS A 54 9.90 -8.51 14.79
CA LYS A 54 11.26 -8.67 15.31
C LYS A 54 11.51 -7.84 16.58
N ALA A 55 11.07 -6.58 16.60
CA ALA A 55 11.25 -5.70 17.76
C ALA A 55 10.48 -6.22 19.00
N VAL A 56 9.29 -6.78 18.80
CA VAL A 56 8.52 -7.41 19.88
C VAL A 56 9.20 -8.70 20.37
N GLU A 57 9.75 -9.50 19.46
CA GLU A 57 10.49 -10.70 19.86
C GLU A 57 11.74 -10.37 20.70
N GLU A 58 12.46 -9.31 20.35
CA GLU A 58 13.64 -8.84 21.09
C GLU A 58 13.28 -8.29 22.50
N THR A 59 12.02 -7.91 22.73
CA THR A 59 11.52 -7.36 24.01
C THR A 59 10.66 -8.33 24.83
N LYS A 60 10.77 -9.65 24.53
CA LYS A 60 10.01 -10.76 25.12
C LYS A 60 9.64 -10.52 26.60
N GLY A 61 8.34 -10.31 26.85
CA GLY A 61 7.74 -10.14 28.19
C GLY A 61 7.17 -8.76 28.49
N THR A 62 7.45 -7.75 27.64
CA THR A 62 6.97 -6.37 27.86
C THR A 62 5.86 -5.95 26.89
N PHE A 63 5.87 -6.48 25.67
CA PHE A 63 4.89 -6.17 24.62
C PHE A 63 4.40 -7.45 23.93
N SER A 64 3.16 -7.45 23.45
CA SER A 64 2.55 -8.53 22.66
C SER A 64 1.89 -7.97 21.41
N LEU A 65 1.92 -8.74 20.32
CA LEU A 65 1.20 -8.40 19.10
C LEU A 65 -0.19 -9.04 19.10
N GLU A 66 -1.18 -8.25 18.70
CA GLU A 66 -2.52 -8.72 18.38
C GLU A 66 -2.84 -8.43 16.91
N PRO A 67 -3.69 -9.24 16.26
CA PRO A 67 -4.16 -8.96 14.91
C PRO A 67 -4.85 -7.60 14.87
N PHE A 68 -4.40 -6.72 13.97
CA PHE A 68 -5.07 -5.45 13.72
C PHE A 68 -6.16 -5.67 12.67
N ASP A 69 -7.42 -5.62 13.10
CA ASP A 69 -8.58 -5.77 12.21
C ASP A 69 -8.96 -4.40 11.62
N LEU A 70 -8.98 -4.32 10.29
CA LEU A 70 -9.43 -3.16 9.53
C LEU A 70 -10.88 -3.42 9.10
N SER A 71 -11.80 -3.49 10.06
CA SER A 71 -13.25 -3.52 9.81
C SER A 71 -13.79 -2.14 9.48
#